data_AF-A0A522UHJ2-F1
#
_entry.id   AF-A0A522UHJ2-F1
#
_cell.length_a   1.000
_cell.length_b   1.000
_cell.length_c   1.000
_cell.angle_alpha   90.00
_cell.angle_beta   90.00
_cell.angle_gamma   90.00
#
_symmetry.space_group_name_H-M   'P 1'
#
loop_
_entity.id
_entity.type
_entity.pdbx_description
1 polymer ?
#
loop_
_entity_poly.entity_id
_entity_poly.type
_entity_poly.pdbx_seq_one_letter_code
_entity_poly.pdbx_strand_id
1 'polypeptide(L)'
;MISLIQTNDQKTQENIKAITAASIIEFLRQLAGKKKEIKNICSYSTRVSRNKRTIILDCKNCHIGEASITDIKCRENILGILISEPVADRLVLSHLYERDYEMENLEFLYMLARFIDGIRVYKNAEPAMDCGNEQAKRGEWLRSIIDMSASDPVKAYMDIRTMIKRSQENGSVPDGEKCIAHFISMLEKMSGCVPELGDRINGDEPVNYYETLMKTLVRPGFSSSRIYTAPPPNTEFIEGYEVQRSGGRVMQISRYKLTDRPETLYFAIPVEYNMRPGELEIIEAVRKKLMKHRPKDLNFSDSANSREYFRRLGKQMLIEEAQKIGTKLSPDEINTFSDILAKYTTGLGILEDVLSDERVTDVYVNSPADINPIHITVDGEECISNIYLSQDDIDSMITRFRAISGRPFGEANPVLDMDLSEFKTRVSVIGNPLAAGGLAYAFRKHANNPWTLPKLINRGSITPLAAGLLSFLIDGQSSILVAGGVGAGKTSLLAAMLLEIPQKYRILTIEDTPELPIETLQRVGWKIQGMHTKSSVGGSDAEIAPEMALRAALRMGNSTLVLGEVRGPEVKVLYEAMQVGTAGNSVI
;
A
#
# COMPACT_ATOMS: atom_id res chain seq x y z
N MET A 1 34.11 -17.72 29.05
CA MET A 1 35.50 -17.26 28.79
C MET A 1 35.40 -16.15 27.74
N ILE A 2 36.04 -15.02 28.02
CA ILE A 2 36.00 -13.71 27.34
C ILE A 2 34.89 -12.78 27.84
N SER A 3 35.20 -12.14 28.96
CA SER A 3 34.85 -10.75 29.27
C SER A 3 35.72 -9.80 28.44
N LEU A 4 35.28 -8.52 28.35
CA LEU A 4 35.98 -7.33 27.83
C LEU A 4 35.95 -7.14 26.31
N ILE A 5 35.01 -6.33 25.84
CA ILE A 5 35.23 -5.17 24.96
C ILE A 5 34.12 -4.15 25.31
N GLN A 6 34.49 -3.07 26.01
CA GLN A 6 33.71 -1.83 25.99
C GLN A 6 34.19 -1.05 24.76
N THR A 7 33.39 -1.01 23.70
CA THR A 7 33.58 -0.08 22.58
C THR A 7 32.41 0.90 22.54
N ASN A 8 32.75 2.18 22.62
CA ASN A 8 31.84 3.32 22.75
C ASN A 8 31.43 3.82 21.35
N ASP A 9 30.82 2.93 20.55
CA ASP A 9 30.46 3.23 19.16
C ASP A 9 28.95 3.04 18.92
N GLN A 10 28.23 4.15 18.72
CA GLN A 10 26.78 4.18 18.49
C GLN A 10 26.37 3.38 17.24
N LYS A 11 27.21 3.33 16.19
CA LYS A 11 26.98 2.50 15.00
C LYS A 11 27.04 1.00 15.30
N THR A 12 27.88 0.61 16.25
CA THR A 12 27.99 -0.78 16.68
C THR A 12 26.80 -1.18 17.56
N GLN A 13 26.25 -0.26 18.37
CA GLN A 13 25.02 -0.50 19.13
C GLN A 13 23.75 -0.55 18.26
N GLU A 14 23.64 0.26 17.20
CA GLU A 14 22.55 0.15 16.21
C GLU A 14 22.65 -1.14 15.38
N ASN A 15 23.87 -1.54 14.99
CA ASN A 15 24.07 -2.84 14.35
C ASN A 15 23.76 -4.02 15.29
N ILE A 16 24.03 -3.92 16.60
CA ILE A 16 23.64 -4.93 17.59
C ILE A 16 22.11 -4.96 17.80
N LYS A 17 21.40 -3.82 17.68
CA LYS A 17 19.92 -3.77 17.67
C LYS A 17 19.30 -4.35 16.38
N ALA A 18 19.93 -4.15 15.23
CA ALA A 18 19.48 -4.76 13.97
C ALA A 18 19.80 -6.27 13.89
N ILE A 19 20.92 -6.70 14.48
CA ILE A 19 21.34 -8.11 14.57
C ILE A 19 20.50 -8.89 15.61
N THR A 20 19.91 -8.24 16.60
CA THR A 20 19.01 -8.90 17.57
C THR A 20 17.67 -9.27 16.94
N ALA A 21 17.04 -8.43 16.12
CA ALA A 21 15.80 -8.78 15.42
C ALA A 21 15.98 -9.93 14.40
N ALA A 22 17.06 -9.89 13.61
CA ALA A 22 17.37 -10.94 12.65
C ALA A 22 17.79 -12.28 13.32
N SER A 23 18.55 -12.22 14.41
CA SER A 23 18.95 -13.43 15.16
C SER A 23 17.82 -14.06 15.97
N ILE A 24 16.81 -13.26 16.38
CA ILE A 24 15.59 -13.79 16.99
C ILE A 24 14.83 -14.63 15.96
N ILE A 25 14.61 -14.16 14.73
CA ILE A 25 13.91 -14.93 13.68
C ILE A 25 14.64 -16.24 13.34
N GLU A 26 15.98 -16.22 13.33
CA GLU A 26 16.78 -17.40 13.02
C GLU A 26 16.85 -18.39 14.20
N PHE A 27 16.83 -17.91 15.44
CA PHE A 27 16.64 -18.70 16.65
C PHE A 27 15.22 -19.29 16.73
N LEU A 28 14.21 -18.54 16.27
CA LEU A 28 12.81 -18.98 16.19
C LEU A 28 12.57 -20.09 15.17
N ARG A 29 13.39 -20.17 14.11
CA ARG A 29 13.35 -21.27 13.14
C ARG A 29 13.83 -22.60 13.71
N GLN A 30 14.60 -22.60 14.81
CA GLN A 30 15.16 -23.82 15.39
C GLN A 30 14.32 -24.44 16.52
N LEU A 31 13.27 -23.76 17.04
CA LEU A 31 12.66 -24.13 18.33
C LEU A 31 11.16 -24.51 18.36
N ALA A 32 10.51 -24.84 17.24
CA ALA A 32 9.16 -25.43 17.28
C ALA A 32 8.95 -26.41 16.11
N GLY A 33 8.37 -27.61 16.23
CA GLY A 33 7.66 -28.34 17.29
C GLY A 33 6.89 -29.45 16.55
N LYS A 34 6.96 -30.71 17.00
CA LYS A 34 6.27 -31.85 16.35
C LYS A 34 4.74 -31.66 16.43
N LYS A 35 4.02 -31.98 15.35
CA LYS A 35 2.54 -32.05 15.30
C LYS A 35 2.00 -32.78 16.54
N LYS A 36 1.36 -32.05 17.45
CA LYS A 36 0.52 -32.63 18.50
C LYS A 36 -0.94 -32.50 18.05
N GLU A 37 -1.68 -33.60 18.07
CA GLU A 37 -3.12 -33.59 17.83
C GLU A 37 -3.82 -32.84 18.97
N ILE A 38 -4.27 -31.62 18.68
CA ILE A 38 -5.20 -30.89 19.54
C ILE A 38 -6.59 -31.15 18.98
N LYS A 39 -7.50 -31.71 19.79
CA LYS A 39 -8.90 -31.92 19.39
C LYS A 39 -9.61 -30.56 19.29
N ASN A 40 -10.48 -30.39 18.28
CA ASN A 40 -11.33 -29.21 18.05
C ASN A 40 -10.63 -27.91 17.62
N ILE A 41 -9.60 -27.98 16.76
CA ILE A 41 -9.02 -26.79 16.11
C ILE A 41 -9.70 -26.47 14.78
N CYS A 42 -9.80 -25.19 14.43
CA CYS A 42 -10.21 -24.71 13.11
C CYS A 42 -9.48 -25.42 11.96
N SER A 43 -10.15 -25.65 10.83
CA SER A 43 -9.48 -26.11 9.62
C SER A 43 -8.48 -25.06 9.14
N TYR A 44 -7.24 -25.46 8.86
CA TYR A 44 -6.21 -24.56 8.34
C TYR A 44 -5.29 -25.29 7.36
N SER A 45 -4.59 -24.50 6.55
CA SER A 45 -3.54 -24.97 5.65
C SER A 45 -2.30 -24.10 5.79
N THR A 46 -1.15 -24.65 5.42
CA THR A 46 0.11 -23.90 5.37
C THR A 46 0.63 -23.87 3.94
N ARG A 47 1.16 -22.72 3.53
CA ARG A 47 1.77 -22.53 2.22
C ARG A 47 3.12 -21.87 2.40
N VAL A 48 4.08 -22.25 1.56
CA VAL A 48 5.39 -21.60 1.50
C VAL A 48 5.57 -21.07 0.08
N SER A 49 5.82 -19.78 -0.05
CA SER A 49 6.08 -19.12 -1.33
C SER A 49 7.21 -18.12 -1.16
N ARG A 50 8.23 -18.18 -2.03
CA ARG A 50 9.38 -17.25 -2.03
C ARG A 50 9.99 -17.01 -0.63
N ASN A 51 10.23 -18.09 0.12
CA ASN A 51 10.71 -18.09 1.52
C ASN A 51 9.80 -17.47 2.58
N LYS A 52 8.56 -17.10 2.24
CA LYS A 52 7.54 -16.70 3.21
C LYS A 52 6.60 -17.87 3.51
N ARG A 53 6.41 -18.19 4.79
CA ARG A 53 5.44 -19.18 5.27
C ARG A 53 4.15 -18.45 5.64
N THR A 54 3.02 -18.94 5.13
CA THR A 54 1.69 -18.43 5.42
C THR A 54 0.82 -19.53 6.03
N ILE A 55 0.17 -19.22 7.15
CA ILE A 55 -0.88 -20.04 7.75
C ILE A 55 -2.23 -19.45 7.32
N ILE A 56 -3.12 -20.28 6.78
CA ILE A 56 -4.44 -19.85 6.28
C ILE A 56 -5.52 -20.67 7.00
N LEU A 57 -6.32 -20.01 7.83
CA LEU A 57 -7.49 -20.61 8.47
C LEU A 57 -8.68 -20.50 7.51
N ASP A 58 -9.39 -21.61 7.31
CA ASP A 58 -10.63 -21.61 6.51
C ASP A 58 -11.80 -21.19 7.39
N CYS A 59 -12.18 -19.93 7.27
CA CYS A 59 -13.24 -19.31 8.07
C CYS A 59 -14.54 -19.12 7.29
N LYS A 60 -14.63 -19.52 6.00
CA LYS A 60 -15.81 -19.25 5.15
C LYS A 60 -17.09 -19.86 5.69
N ASN A 61 -16.99 -21.02 6.33
CA ASN A 61 -18.12 -21.72 6.97
C ASN A 61 -17.98 -21.74 8.50
N CYS A 62 -17.35 -20.73 9.09
CA CYS A 62 -17.14 -20.69 10.54
C CYS A 62 -18.48 -20.46 11.26
N HIS A 63 -18.88 -21.41 12.11
CA HIS A 63 -20.05 -21.28 12.99
C HIS A 63 -19.70 -20.87 14.43
N ILE A 64 -18.41 -20.59 14.66
CA ILE A 64 -17.85 -20.40 16.01
C ILE A 64 -18.09 -18.96 16.51
N GLY A 65 -18.11 -17.98 15.60
CA GLY A 65 -18.21 -16.55 15.87
C GLY A 65 -17.71 -15.72 14.69
N GLU A 66 -17.41 -14.43 14.91
CA GLU A 66 -16.76 -13.60 13.89
C GLU A 66 -15.33 -14.08 13.63
N ALA A 67 -14.91 -14.13 12.35
CA ALA A 67 -13.55 -14.52 11.96
C ALA A 67 -12.54 -13.38 12.28
N SER A 68 -12.32 -13.14 13.58
CA SER A 68 -11.54 -12.05 14.13
C SER A 68 -10.90 -12.46 15.46
N ILE A 69 -9.72 -11.94 15.77
CA ILE A 69 -9.09 -12.14 17.08
C ILE A 69 -9.86 -11.49 18.26
N THR A 70 -10.81 -10.61 17.96
CA THR A 70 -11.73 -10.06 18.96
C THR A 70 -12.72 -11.11 19.47
N ASP A 71 -13.03 -12.12 18.65
CA ASP A 71 -13.84 -13.28 19.06
C ASP A 71 -13.01 -14.24 19.92
N ILE A 72 -13.54 -14.58 21.09
CA ILE A 72 -12.85 -15.37 22.13
C ILE A 72 -12.45 -16.75 21.59
N LYS A 73 -13.35 -17.44 20.88
CA LYS A 73 -13.10 -18.80 20.39
C LYS A 73 -12.20 -18.78 19.16
N CYS A 74 -12.35 -17.79 18.28
CA CYS A 74 -11.44 -17.61 17.14
C CYS A 74 -10.00 -17.37 17.64
N ARG A 75 -9.84 -16.52 18.66
CA ARG A 75 -8.55 -16.25 19.31
C ARG A 75 -7.91 -17.49 19.92
N GLU A 76 -8.68 -18.27 20.67
CA GLU A 76 -8.19 -19.54 21.25
C GLU A 76 -7.66 -20.50 20.16
N ASN A 77 -8.40 -20.65 19.06
CA ASN A 77 -7.98 -21.48 17.92
C ASN A 77 -6.70 -20.96 17.25
N ILE A 78 -6.63 -19.65 17.01
CA ILE A 78 -5.45 -19.01 16.40
C ILE A 78 -4.22 -19.25 17.26
N LEU A 79 -4.29 -18.97 18.56
CA LEU A 79 -3.16 -19.13 19.48
C LEU A 79 -2.76 -20.60 19.59
N GLY A 80 -3.73 -21.52 19.66
CA GLY A 80 -3.48 -22.96 19.64
C GLY A 80 -2.73 -23.42 18.38
N ILE A 81 -3.10 -22.91 17.20
CA ILE A 81 -2.40 -23.19 15.94
C ILE A 81 -0.97 -22.65 16.01
N LEU A 82 -0.79 -21.39 16.43
CA LEU A 82 0.53 -20.73 16.50
C LEU A 82 1.50 -21.40 17.49
N ILE A 83 1.00 -22.04 18.55
CA ILE A 83 1.81 -22.87 19.46
C ILE A 83 2.29 -24.14 18.76
N SER A 84 1.45 -24.73 17.92
CA SER A 84 1.70 -26.04 17.29
C SER A 84 2.45 -25.97 15.95
N GLU A 85 2.46 -24.81 15.30
CA GLU A 85 3.05 -24.59 13.98
C GLU A 85 4.39 -23.83 14.08
N PRO A 86 5.37 -24.16 13.22
CA PRO A 86 6.54 -23.32 13.02
C PRO A 86 6.15 -21.88 12.66
N VAL A 87 7.03 -20.94 13.04
CA VAL A 87 6.82 -19.51 12.82
C VAL A 87 6.53 -19.21 11.35
N ALA A 88 5.45 -18.47 11.14
CA ALA A 88 4.98 -17.99 9.85
C ALA A 88 5.21 -16.49 9.73
N ASP A 89 5.40 -16.03 8.50
CA ASP A 89 5.54 -14.61 8.16
C ASP A 89 4.16 -13.94 8.03
N ARG A 90 3.11 -14.75 7.84
CA ARG A 90 1.73 -14.29 7.65
C ARG A 90 0.72 -15.28 8.19
N LEU A 91 -0.34 -14.78 8.82
CA LEU A 91 -1.54 -15.52 9.20
C LEU A 91 -2.76 -14.90 8.52
N VAL A 92 -3.58 -15.71 7.86
CA VAL A 92 -4.78 -15.27 7.13
C VAL A 92 -6.02 -15.95 7.69
N LEU A 93 -7.03 -15.15 8.05
CA LEU A 93 -8.37 -15.65 8.32
C LEU A 93 -9.18 -15.55 7.03
N SER A 94 -9.37 -16.67 6.34
CA SER A 94 -10.08 -16.71 5.05
C SER A 94 -11.58 -16.72 5.29
N HIS A 95 -12.17 -15.53 5.36
CA HIS A 95 -13.62 -15.29 5.35
C HIS A 95 -13.99 -14.55 4.04
N LEU A 96 -15.23 -14.10 3.88
CA LEU A 96 -15.66 -13.23 2.77
C LEU A 96 -14.77 -11.98 2.63
N TYR A 97 -14.38 -11.44 3.77
CA TYR A 97 -13.27 -10.52 3.92
C TYR A 97 -12.11 -11.27 4.55
N GLU A 98 -11.01 -11.39 3.84
CA GLU A 98 -9.80 -11.95 4.40
C GLU A 98 -9.15 -10.93 5.34
N ARG A 99 -8.72 -11.41 6.51
CA ARG A 99 -7.95 -10.62 7.47
C ARG A 99 -6.55 -11.17 7.57
N ASP A 100 -5.58 -10.31 7.34
CA ASP A 100 -4.16 -10.63 7.40
C ASP A 100 -3.54 -10.08 8.69
N TYR A 101 -2.83 -10.96 9.39
CA TYR A 101 -1.94 -10.63 10.49
C TYR A 101 -0.51 -10.86 10.01
N GLU A 102 0.29 -9.79 10.01
CA GLU A 102 1.68 -9.76 9.57
C GLU A 102 2.49 -8.85 10.52
N MET A 103 3.83 -8.91 10.42
CA MET A 103 4.77 -8.03 11.12
C MET A 103 4.50 -7.97 12.64
N GLU A 104 4.44 -6.76 13.21
CA GLU A 104 4.26 -6.53 14.65
C GLU A 104 3.03 -7.22 15.22
N ASN A 105 1.92 -7.29 14.48
CA ASN A 105 0.68 -7.93 14.95
C ASN A 105 0.85 -9.44 15.08
N LEU A 106 1.47 -10.08 14.09
CA LEU A 106 1.72 -11.52 14.14
C LEU A 106 2.79 -11.86 15.18
N GLU A 107 3.81 -11.00 15.32
CA GLU A 107 4.81 -11.12 16.38
C GLU A 107 4.16 -11.07 17.77
N PHE A 108 3.21 -10.15 18.00
CA PHE A 108 2.47 -10.09 19.25
C PHE A 108 1.67 -11.37 19.51
N LEU A 109 0.99 -11.91 18.50
CA LEU A 109 0.29 -13.19 18.63
C LEU A 109 1.24 -14.33 19.00
N TYR A 110 2.45 -14.35 18.45
CA TYR A 110 3.48 -15.32 18.84
C TYR A 110 3.97 -15.12 20.28
N MET A 111 4.12 -13.88 20.76
CA MET A 111 4.45 -13.60 22.16
C MET A 111 3.37 -14.16 23.10
N LEU A 112 2.10 -13.93 22.77
CA LEU A 112 0.97 -14.47 23.52
C LEU A 112 0.93 -16.01 23.49
N ALA A 113 1.16 -16.62 22.32
CA ALA A 113 1.25 -18.07 22.16
C ALA A 113 2.37 -18.69 23.03
N ARG A 114 3.56 -18.09 23.05
CA ARG A 114 4.67 -18.52 23.91
C ARG A 114 4.36 -18.37 25.38
N PHE A 115 3.68 -17.28 25.76
CA PHE A 115 3.26 -17.08 27.14
C PHE A 115 2.30 -18.19 27.59
N ILE A 116 1.30 -18.54 26.78
CA ILE A 116 0.38 -19.66 27.05
C ILE A 116 1.14 -20.97 27.23
N ASP A 117 2.04 -21.31 26.30
CA ASP A 117 2.81 -22.56 26.37
C ASP A 117 3.76 -22.58 27.58
N GLY A 118 4.40 -21.44 27.87
CA GLY A 118 5.32 -21.26 28.98
C GLY A 118 4.66 -21.38 30.36
N ILE A 119 3.45 -20.84 30.55
CA ILE A 119 2.77 -20.93 31.84
C ILE A 119 2.03 -22.26 32.04
N ARG A 120 1.79 -23.04 30.98
CA ARG A 120 1.05 -24.31 31.04
C ARG A 120 1.69 -25.33 31.97
N VAL A 121 3.01 -25.30 32.11
CA VAL A 121 3.77 -26.19 33.01
C VAL A 121 3.39 -26.02 34.49
N TYR A 122 2.84 -24.85 34.85
CA TYR A 122 2.44 -24.54 36.23
C TYR A 122 1.02 -25.02 36.57
N LYS A 123 0.27 -25.61 35.64
CA LYS A 123 -1.14 -26.00 35.86
C LYS A 123 -1.35 -26.91 37.08
N ASN A 124 -0.38 -27.80 37.30
CA ASN A 124 -0.38 -28.74 38.41
C ASN A 124 0.75 -28.46 39.40
N ALA A 125 1.38 -27.29 39.33
CA ALA A 125 2.42 -26.90 40.27
C ALA A 125 1.79 -26.62 41.66
N GLU A 126 2.53 -26.93 42.71
CA GLU A 126 2.16 -26.51 44.06
C GLU A 126 2.58 -25.04 44.25
N PRO A 127 1.61 -24.10 44.31
CA PRO A 127 1.92 -22.68 44.28
C PRO A 127 2.53 -22.16 45.58
N ALA A 128 2.46 -22.96 46.64
CA ALA A 128 2.68 -22.52 48.01
C ALA A 128 3.11 -23.74 48.85
N MET A 129 4.28 -23.69 49.51
CA MET A 129 4.73 -24.71 50.47
C MET A 129 4.38 -24.30 51.89
N ASP A 130 3.86 -25.23 52.68
CA ASP A 130 3.53 -25.05 54.11
C ASP A 130 2.50 -23.93 54.39
N CYS A 131 1.52 -23.74 53.50
CA CYS A 131 0.60 -22.59 53.53
C CYS A 131 -0.82 -22.89 54.05
N GLY A 132 -1.07 -24.09 54.58
CA GLY A 132 -2.39 -24.50 55.08
C GLY A 132 -3.53 -24.25 54.09
N ASN A 133 -4.60 -23.59 54.54
CA ASN A 133 -5.80 -23.31 53.73
C ASN A 133 -5.56 -22.35 52.55
N GLU A 134 -4.47 -21.57 52.54
CA GLU A 134 -4.17 -20.66 51.43
C GLU A 134 -3.60 -21.39 50.20
N GLN A 135 -2.98 -22.55 50.40
CA GLN A 135 -2.40 -23.35 49.30
C GLN A 135 -3.47 -23.75 48.28
N ALA A 136 -4.62 -24.24 48.76
CA ALA A 136 -5.73 -24.66 47.91
C ALA A 136 -6.31 -23.50 47.11
N LYS A 137 -6.51 -22.33 47.75
CA LYS A 137 -7.05 -21.12 47.10
C LYS A 137 -6.12 -20.60 46.01
N ARG A 138 -4.81 -20.53 46.28
CA ARG A 138 -3.80 -20.12 45.28
C ARG A 138 -3.72 -21.12 44.13
N GLY A 139 -3.86 -22.42 44.40
CA GLY A 139 -3.85 -23.46 43.37
C GLY A 139 -5.07 -23.40 42.46
N GLU A 140 -6.24 -23.10 43.02
CA GLU A 140 -7.47 -22.91 42.25
C GLU A 140 -7.41 -21.65 41.39
N TRP A 141 -6.94 -20.53 41.97
CA TRP A 141 -6.70 -19.30 41.21
C TRP A 141 -5.69 -19.53 40.08
N LEU A 142 -4.56 -20.20 40.34
CA LEU A 142 -3.55 -20.50 39.32
C LEU A 142 -4.12 -21.32 38.16
N ARG A 143 -4.90 -22.37 38.47
CA ARG A 143 -5.59 -23.17 37.45
C ARG A 143 -6.56 -22.31 36.62
N SER A 144 -7.33 -21.44 37.28
CA SER A 144 -8.24 -20.51 36.59
C SER A 144 -7.51 -19.54 35.66
N ILE A 145 -6.35 -19.01 36.06
CA ILE A 145 -5.53 -18.12 35.21
C ILE A 145 -5.00 -18.88 33.99
N ILE A 146 -4.48 -20.09 34.20
CA ILE A 146 -3.91 -20.89 33.11
C ILE A 146 -5.00 -21.31 32.12
N ASP A 147 -6.18 -21.70 32.60
CA ASP A 147 -7.32 -22.05 31.74
C ASP A 147 -7.85 -20.84 30.97
N MET A 148 -7.93 -19.67 31.62
CA MET A 148 -8.31 -18.42 30.96
C MET A 148 -7.29 -18.00 29.89
N SER A 149 -5.99 -18.24 30.11
CA SER A 149 -4.93 -17.79 29.20
C SER A 149 -5.05 -18.35 27.78
N ALA A 150 -5.66 -19.54 27.60
CA ALA A 150 -5.94 -20.09 26.28
C ALA A 150 -6.86 -19.17 25.45
N SER A 151 -7.79 -18.49 26.13
CA SER A 151 -8.80 -17.64 25.52
C SER A 151 -8.50 -16.15 25.67
N ASP A 152 -7.77 -15.72 26.71
CA ASP A 152 -7.37 -14.33 26.94
C ASP A 152 -6.02 -14.24 27.67
N PRO A 153 -4.91 -14.42 26.92
CA PRO A 153 -3.56 -14.38 27.48
C PRO A 153 -3.17 -13.01 28.01
N VAL A 154 -3.68 -11.92 27.42
CA VAL A 154 -3.42 -10.55 27.90
C VAL A 154 -3.99 -10.37 29.30
N LYS A 155 -5.25 -10.74 29.51
CA LYS A 155 -5.88 -10.67 30.83
C LYS A 155 -5.17 -11.57 31.85
N ALA A 156 -4.82 -12.81 31.46
CA ALA A 156 -4.06 -13.70 32.33
C ALA A 156 -2.71 -13.10 32.76
N TYR A 157 -1.99 -12.44 31.84
CA TYR A 157 -0.74 -11.74 32.15
C TYR A 157 -0.95 -10.57 33.12
N MET A 158 -1.98 -9.74 32.89
CA MET A 158 -2.32 -8.61 33.78
C MET A 158 -2.74 -9.07 35.18
N ASP A 159 -3.53 -10.14 35.28
CA ASP A 159 -3.96 -10.71 36.55
C ASP A 159 -2.77 -11.27 37.36
N ILE A 160 -1.78 -11.87 36.69
CA ILE A 160 -0.52 -12.30 37.32
C ILE A 160 0.25 -11.10 37.86
N ARG A 161 0.45 -10.03 37.06
CA ARG A 161 1.16 -8.82 37.53
C ARG A 161 0.43 -8.14 38.68
N THR A 162 -0.89 -8.07 38.63
CA THR A 162 -1.73 -7.51 39.70
C THR A 162 -1.60 -8.33 40.98
N MET A 163 -1.58 -9.66 40.86
CA MET A 163 -1.40 -10.56 42.00
C MET A 163 0.00 -10.43 42.64
N ILE A 164 1.05 -10.26 41.84
CA ILE A 164 2.42 -9.98 42.32
C ILE A 164 2.41 -8.69 43.15
N LYS A 165 1.87 -7.60 42.59
CA LYS A 165 1.81 -6.28 43.26
C LYS A 165 1.04 -6.35 44.58
N ARG A 166 -0.17 -6.92 44.57
CA ARG A 166 -0.99 -7.09 45.78
C ARG A 166 -0.31 -7.95 46.85
N SER A 167 0.40 -9.00 46.44
CA SER A 167 1.11 -9.88 47.37
C SER A 167 2.35 -9.22 47.99
N GLN A 168 3.00 -8.31 47.25
CA GLN A 168 4.11 -7.49 47.76
C GLN A 168 3.61 -6.39 48.73
N GLU A 169 2.47 -5.75 48.42
CA GLU A 169 1.87 -4.70 49.26
C GLU A 169 1.29 -5.24 50.58
N ASN A 170 0.72 -6.45 50.58
CA ASN A 170 0.11 -7.08 51.76
C ASN A 170 1.10 -7.86 52.65
N GLY A 171 2.40 -7.86 52.33
CA GLY A 171 3.43 -8.73 52.92
C GLY A 171 3.89 -8.43 54.37
N SER A 172 2.97 -8.17 55.30
CA SER A 172 3.28 -7.84 56.70
C SER A 172 2.70 -8.82 57.73
N VAL A 173 2.74 -10.14 57.46
CA VAL A 173 2.37 -11.18 58.44
C VAL A 173 3.49 -12.23 58.59
N PRO A 174 4.10 -12.39 59.79
CA PRO A 174 5.33 -13.16 59.99
C PRO A 174 5.22 -14.68 59.79
N ASP A 175 4.04 -15.29 59.98
CA ASP A 175 3.86 -16.76 59.81
C ASP A 175 3.59 -17.20 58.36
N GLY A 176 3.55 -16.27 57.40
CA GLY A 176 3.25 -16.53 55.98
C GLY A 176 4.31 -16.04 54.97
N GLU A 177 5.43 -15.47 55.42
CA GLU A 177 6.40 -14.80 54.53
C GLU A 177 7.05 -15.74 53.50
N LYS A 178 7.52 -16.92 53.92
CA LYS A 178 8.14 -17.89 53.00
C LYS A 178 7.15 -18.43 51.97
N CYS A 179 5.93 -18.66 52.43
CA CYS A 179 4.81 -19.11 51.62
C CYS A 179 4.45 -18.09 50.52
N ILE A 180 4.35 -16.80 50.89
CA ILE A 180 4.08 -15.70 49.96
C ILE A 180 5.26 -15.48 49.02
N ALA A 181 6.50 -15.51 49.52
CA ALA A 181 7.70 -15.35 48.71
C ALA A 181 7.84 -16.44 47.63
N HIS A 182 7.55 -17.71 47.97
CA HIS A 182 7.53 -18.80 46.99
C HIS A 182 6.48 -18.57 45.90
N PHE A 183 5.27 -18.16 46.31
CA PHE A 183 4.18 -17.87 45.37
C PHE A 183 4.54 -16.70 44.44
N ILE A 184 5.05 -15.59 44.97
CA ILE A 184 5.53 -14.44 44.20
C ILE A 184 6.62 -14.88 43.21
N SER A 185 7.64 -15.63 43.67
CA SER A 185 8.71 -16.10 42.80
C SER A 185 8.20 -16.96 41.64
N MET A 186 7.18 -17.79 41.88
CA MET A 186 6.53 -18.57 40.83
C MET A 186 5.80 -17.66 39.83
N LEU A 187 5.03 -16.68 40.30
CA LEU A 187 4.33 -15.72 39.44
C LEU A 187 5.31 -14.86 38.62
N GLU A 188 6.41 -14.44 39.22
CA GLU A 188 7.48 -13.73 38.52
C GLU A 188 8.06 -14.59 37.39
N LYS A 189 8.32 -15.89 37.64
CA LYS A 189 8.74 -16.82 36.58
C LYS A 189 7.71 -16.97 35.47
N MET A 190 6.41 -17.02 35.80
CA MET A 190 5.34 -17.09 34.80
C MET A 190 5.27 -15.82 33.95
N SER A 191 5.29 -14.64 34.58
CA SER A 191 5.29 -13.36 33.86
C SER A 191 6.59 -13.13 33.07
N GLY A 192 7.70 -13.71 33.52
CA GLY A 192 9.01 -13.63 32.89
C GLY A 192 9.25 -14.65 31.77
N CYS A 193 8.29 -15.53 31.46
CA CYS A 193 8.42 -16.46 30.34
C CYS A 193 8.55 -15.74 28.98
N VAL A 194 7.98 -14.54 28.86
CA VAL A 194 8.09 -13.67 27.69
C VAL A 194 8.29 -12.23 28.19
N PRO A 195 9.54 -11.83 28.49
CA PRO A 195 9.85 -10.52 29.07
C PRO A 195 9.29 -9.35 28.26
N GLU A 196 9.28 -9.48 26.93
CA GLU A 196 8.87 -8.45 25.98
C GLU A 196 7.36 -8.13 26.07
N LEU A 197 6.54 -9.01 26.66
CA LEU A 197 5.11 -8.73 26.90
C LEU A 197 4.92 -7.55 27.86
N GLY A 198 5.84 -7.37 28.81
CA GLY A 198 5.77 -6.28 29.78
C GLY A 198 5.92 -4.91 29.13
N ASP A 199 6.73 -4.81 28.07
CA ASP A 199 6.96 -3.56 27.33
C ASP A 199 5.76 -3.19 26.45
N ARG A 200 5.00 -4.20 26.01
CA ARG A 200 3.91 -4.06 25.04
C ARG A 200 2.53 -3.95 25.68
N ILE A 201 2.34 -4.59 26.84
CA ILE A 201 1.13 -4.50 27.65
C ILE A 201 1.39 -3.50 28.78
N ASN A 202 1.24 -2.21 28.45
CA ASN A 202 1.37 -1.10 29.40
C ASN A 202 0.01 -0.64 29.92
N GLY A 203 -0.11 -0.41 31.24
CA GLY A 203 -1.28 0.18 31.89
C GLY A 203 -1.95 -0.72 32.94
N ASP A 204 -2.65 -0.10 33.90
CA ASP A 204 -3.46 -0.77 34.94
C ASP A 204 -4.94 -0.97 34.52
N GLU A 205 -5.36 -0.45 33.36
CA GLU A 205 -6.75 -0.51 32.89
C GLU A 205 -6.97 -1.57 31.81
N PRO A 206 -8.14 -2.24 31.80
CA PRO A 206 -8.52 -3.18 30.75
C PRO A 206 -8.92 -2.40 29.49
N VAL A 207 -7.93 -1.93 28.74
CA VAL A 207 -8.14 -1.55 27.34
C VAL A 207 -8.55 -2.82 26.59
N ASN A 208 -9.48 -2.75 25.64
CA ASN A 208 -9.75 -3.87 24.75
C ASN A 208 -8.56 -4.04 23.77
N TYR A 209 -7.47 -4.63 24.26
CA TYR A 209 -6.18 -4.75 23.56
C TYR A 209 -6.33 -5.31 22.15
N TYR A 210 -7.24 -6.26 21.98
CA TYR A 210 -7.49 -6.91 20.70
C TYR A 210 -8.21 -6.01 19.68
N GLU A 211 -9.03 -5.06 20.13
CA GLU A 211 -9.71 -4.09 19.26
C GLU A 211 -8.84 -2.88 18.94
N THR A 212 -8.07 -2.39 19.91
CA THR A 212 -7.35 -1.11 19.79
C THR A 212 -5.96 -1.26 19.18
N LEU A 213 -5.23 -2.32 19.54
CA LEU A 213 -3.83 -2.49 19.16
C LEU A 213 -3.65 -3.45 17.98
N MET A 214 -4.56 -4.41 17.79
CA MET A 214 -4.44 -5.41 16.73
C MET A 214 -5.30 -5.06 15.52
N LYS A 215 -4.86 -4.03 14.79
CA LYS A 215 -5.47 -3.68 13.51
C LYS A 215 -5.03 -4.65 12.43
N THR A 216 -5.98 -5.13 11.63
CA THR A 216 -5.71 -6.07 10.55
C THR A 216 -5.81 -5.39 9.21
N LEU A 217 -4.98 -5.86 8.28
CA LEU A 217 -5.15 -5.57 6.88
C LEU A 217 -6.29 -6.45 6.35
N VAL A 218 -7.28 -5.81 5.72
CA VAL A 218 -8.49 -6.46 5.22
C VAL A 218 -8.47 -6.44 3.70
N ARG A 219 -9.00 -7.49 3.07
CA ARG A 219 -9.30 -7.51 1.62
C ARG A 219 -10.52 -8.35 1.28
N PRO A 220 -11.33 -7.97 0.28
CA PRO A 220 -12.28 -8.88 -0.34
C PRO A 220 -11.55 -10.10 -0.92
N GLY A 221 -12.16 -11.29 -0.90
CA GLY A 221 -11.53 -12.51 -1.46
C GLY A 221 -11.20 -12.44 -2.97
N PHE A 222 -11.78 -11.48 -3.69
CA PHE A 222 -11.48 -11.20 -5.09
C PHE A 222 -10.50 -10.02 -5.30
N SER A 223 -9.93 -9.44 -4.24
CA SER A 223 -8.90 -8.42 -4.32
C SER A 223 -7.60 -8.98 -3.74
N SER A 224 -6.49 -8.61 -4.34
CA SER A 224 -5.16 -8.90 -3.83
C SER A 224 -4.63 -7.74 -2.96
N SER A 225 -5.13 -6.53 -3.20
CA SER A 225 -4.81 -5.31 -2.45
C SER A 225 -5.48 -5.30 -1.08
N ARG A 226 -4.79 -4.75 -0.08
CA ARG A 226 -5.19 -4.79 1.33
C ARG A 226 -5.25 -3.39 1.91
N ILE A 227 -6.17 -3.15 2.82
CA ILE A 227 -6.29 -1.86 3.50
C ILE A 227 -6.50 -2.00 5.00
N TYR A 228 -6.10 -0.98 5.76
CA TYR A 228 -6.69 -0.76 7.09
C TYR A 228 -8.07 -0.11 6.93
N THR A 229 -9.08 -0.62 7.64
CA THR A 229 -10.47 -0.12 7.57
C THR A 229 -10.80 0.93 8.62
N ALA A 230 -9.88 1.20 9.57
CA ALA A 230 -10.00 2.29 10.54
C ALA A 230 -8.67 3.06 10.70
N PRO A 231 -8.69 4.40 10.76
CA PRO A 231 -7.49 5.21 10.96
C PRO A 231 -6.85 4.93 12.33
N PRO A 232 -5.52 4.95 12.46
CA PRO A 232 -4.84 4.65 13.72
C PRO A 232 -5.15 5.71 14.80
N PRO A 233 -5.07 5.37 16.10
CA PRO A 233 -5.55 6.23 17.19
C PRO A 233 -4.78 7.56 17.33
N ASN A 234 -3.55 7.62 16.81
CA ASN A 234 -2.69 8.80 16.72
C ASN A 234 -3.04 9.70 15.51
N THR A 235 -4.33 9.86 15.19
CA THR A 235 -4.79 10.68 14.06
C THR A 235 -5.76 11.77 14.47
N GLU A 236 -5.62 12.92 13.82
CA GLU A 236 -6.56 14.04 13.90
C GLU A 236 -7.18 14.27 12.51
N PHE A 237 -8.51 14.29 12.42
CA PHE A 237 -9.21 14.49 11.15
C PHE A 237 -8.96 15.89 10.58
N ILE A 238 -8.67 15.97 9.28
CA ILE A 238 -8.48 17.23 8.55
C ILE A 238 -9.71 17.53 7.69
N GLU A 239 -10.01 16.65 6.74
CA GLU A 239 -11.08 16.84 5.76
C GLU A 239 -11.52 15.49 5.16
N GLY A 240 -12.69 15.47 4.52
CA GLY A 240 -13.19 14.33 3.77
C GLY A 240 -13.81 14.78 2.45
N TYR A 241 -13.63 13.99 1.40
CA TYR A 241 -14.17 14.27 0.07
C TYR A 241 -14.41 13.00 -0.73
N GLU A 242 -15.18 13.16 -1.80
CA GLU A 242 -15.57 12.09 -2.71
C GLU A 242 -14.80 12.16 -4.01
N VAL A 243 -14.24 11.02 -4.44
CA VAL A 243 -13.66 10.88 -5.78
C VAL A 243 -14.66 10.12 -6.65
N GLN A 244 -15.20 10.84 -7.65
CA GLN A 244 -16.07 10.26 -8.67
C GLN A 244 -15.23 9.49 -9.69
N ARG A 245 -15.52 8.20 -9.87
CA ARG A 245 -14.78 7.33 -10.79
C ARG A 245 -15.58 7.03 -12.05
N SER A 246 -14.87 6.60 -13.08
CA SER A 246 -15.44 6.01 -14.29
C SER A 246 -16.47 4.93 -13.92
N GLY A 247 -17.67 4.99 -14.51
CA GLY A 247 -18.74 4.04 -14.22
C GLY A 247 -19.59 4.35 -12.99
N GLY A 248 -19.48 5.54 -12.39
CA GLY A 248 -20.38 6.04 -11.35
C GLY A 248 -20.07 5.55 -9.92
N ARG A 249 -18.89 4.95 -9.71
CA ARG A 249 -18.44 4.58 -8.37
C ARG A 249 -17.88 5.79 -7.64
N VAL A 250 -18.15 5.87 -6.34
CA VAL A 250 -17.59 6.90 -5.47
C VAL A 250 -16.56 6.27 -4.54
N MET A 251 -15.38 6.89 -4.42
CA MET A 251 -14.46 6.62 -3.32
C MET A 251 -14.65 7.67 -2.24
N GLN A 252 -14.83 7.24 -1.01
CA GLN A 252 -14.71 8.14 0.14
C GLN A 252 -13.25 8.24 0.55
N ILE A 253 -12.73 9.47 0.59
CA ILE A 253 -11.39 9.80 1.08
C ILE A 253 -11.53 10.64 2.34
N SER A 254 -10.73 10.31 3.35
CA SER A 254 -10.54 11.12 4.54
C SER A 254 -9.05 11.42 4.71
N ARG A 255 -8.70 12.66 5.01
CA ARG A 255 -7.33 13.06 5.33
C ARG A 255 -7.20 13.27 6.83
N TYR A 256 -6.10 12.75 7.38
CA TYR A 256 -5.77 12.92 8.79
C TYR A 256 -4.36 13.44 8.96
N LYS A 257 -4.13 14.20 10.03
CA LYS A 257 -2.79 14.50 10.54
C LYS A 257 -2.37 13.40 11.49
N LEU A 258 -1.12 12.95 11.40
CA LEU A 258 -0.56 12.02 12.37
C LEU A 258 0.05 12.83 13.53
N THR A 259 -0.20 12.40 14.76
CA THR A 259 0.27 13.15 15.95
C THR A 259 1.71 12.82 16.33
N ASP A 260 2.26 11.72 15.81
CA ASP A 260 3.60 11.19 16.11
C ASP A 260 4.64 11.49 15.01
N ARG A 261 4.21 11.99 13.85
CA ARG A 261 5.06 12.20 12.67
C ARG A 261 4.54 13.35 11.80
N PRO A 262 5.38 13.97 10.95
CA PRO A 262 4.99 15.15 10.17
C PRO A 262 4.08 14.84 8.98
N GLU A 263 4.03 13.60 8.50
CA GLU A 263 3.23 13.22 7.34
C GLU A 263 1.71 13.22 7.64
N THR A 264 0.90 13.48 6.61
CA THR A 264 -0.55 13.24 6.67
C THR A 264 -0.90 11.84 6.15
N LEU A 265 -2.10 11.38 6.52
CA LEU A 265 -2.66 10.08 6.13
C LEU A 265 -3.76 10.29 5.09
N TYR A 266 -3.57 9.73 3.91
CA TYR A 266 -4.59 9.54 2.88
C TYR A 266 -5.36 8.24 3.16
N PHE A 267 -6.57 8.37 3.68
CA PHE A 267 -7.36 7.23 4.12
C PHE A 267 -8.50 6.94 3.14
N ALA A 268 -8.41 5.83 2.42
CA ALA A 268 -9.35 5.44 1.39
C ALA A 268 -10.09 4.15 1.75
N ILE A 269 -11.42 4.15 1.62
CA ILE A 269 -12.22 2.92 1.69
C ILE A 269 -13.01 2.78 0.38
N PRO A 270 -12.55 1.93 -0.55
CA PRO A 270 -13.33 1.60 -1.74
C PRO A 270 -14.62 0.84 -1.38
N VAL A 271 -15.67 1.01 -2.19
CA VAL A 271 -17.00 0.42 -1.93
C VAL A 271 -16.98 -1.11 -1.73
N GLU A 272 -16.10 -1.83 -2.44
CA GLU A 272 -15.99 -3.28 -2.29
C GLU A 272 -15.48 -3.76 -0.92
N TYR A 273 -14.89 -2.87 -0.12
CA TYR A 273 -14.47 -3.16 1.26
C TYR A 273 -15.62 -3.01 2.26
N ASN A 274 -16.83 -2.63 1.81
CA ASN A 274 -18.03 -2.49 2.63
C ASN A 274 -19.30 -3.06 1.94
N MET A 275 -19.13 -4.10 1.13
CA MET A 275 -20.20 -4.82 0.45
C MET A 275 -20.84 -5.87 1.34
N ARG A 276 -22.09 -6.21 1.02
CA ARG A 276 -22.84 -7.26 1.71
C ARG A 276 -22.25 -8.64 1.37
N PRO A 277 -22.29 -9.61 2.30
CA PRO A 277 -21.83 -10.98 2.07
C PRO A 277 -22.24 -11.61 0.74
N GLY A 278 -23.54 -11.59 0.42
CA GLY A 278 -24.04 -12.19 -0.82
C GLY A 278 -23.54 -11.50 -2.10
N GLU A 279 -23.20 -10.21 -2.05
CA GLU A 279 -22.63 -9.48 -3.19
C GLU A 279 -21.18 -9.93 -3.44
N LEU A 280 -20.40 -10.06 -2.36
CA LEU A 280 -19.01 -10.54 -2.43
C LEU A 280 -18.94 -11.95 -2.98
N GLU A 281 -19.84 -12.85 -2.55
CA GLU A 281 -19.92 -14.22 -3.05
C GLU A 281 -20.16 -14.26 -4.56
N ILE A 282 -21.10 -13.45 -5.06
CA ILE A 282 -21.37 -13.31 -6.49
C ILE A 282 -20.09 -12.85 -7.23
N ILE A 283 -19.47 -11.77 -6.76
CA ILE A 283 -18.29 -11.19 -7.44
C ILE A 283 -17.10 -12.18 -7.41
N GLU A 284 -16.85 -12.84 -6.29
CA GLU A 284 -15.78 -13.85 -6.17
C GLU A 284 -16.03 -15.02 -7.14
N ALA A 285 -17.26 -15.54 -7.18
CA ALA A 285 -17.65 -16.62 -8.09
C ALA A 285 -17.49 -16.21 -9.56
N VAL A 286 -17.95 -15.02 -9.93
CA VAL A 286 -17.83 -14.50 -11.30
C VAL A 286 -16.37 -14.25 -11.68
N ARG A 287 -15.57 -13.61 -10.82
CA ARG A 287 -14.13 -13.40 -11.09
C ARG A 287 -13.41 -14.72 -11.33
N LYS A 288 -13.68 -15.75 -10.52
CA LYS A 288 -13.11 -17.09 -10.70
C LYS A 288 -13.50 -17.71 -12.06
N LYS A 289 -14.72 -17.46 -12.55
CA LYS A 289 -15.16 -17.89 -13.89
C LYS A 289 -14.48 -17.10 -15.00
N LEU A 290 -14.38 -15.77 -14.87
CA LEU A 290 -13.68 -14.91 -15.82
C LEU A 290 -12.22 -15.31 -15.99
N MET A 291 -11.52 -15.58 -14.89
CA MET A 291 -10.12 -16.03 -14.92
C MET A 291 -9.93 -17.38 -15.64
N LYS A 292 -10.94 -18.26 -15.62
CA LYS A 292 -10.92 -19.54 -16.37
C LYS A 292 -11.26 -19.37 -17.86
N HIS A 293 -12.08 -18.37 -18.19
CA HIS A 293 -12.57 -18.13 -19.56
C HIS A 293 -11.76 -17.06 -20.31
N ARG A 294 -10.51 -16.82 -19.91
CA ARG A 294 -9.64 -15.81 -20.53
C ARG A 294 -9.45 -16.14 -22.03
N PRO A 295 -9.93 -15.30 -22.97
CA PRO A 295 -9.80 -15.58 -24.40
C PRO A 295 -8.33 -15.58 -24.80
N LYS A 296 -7.93 -16.53 -25.65
CA LYS A 296 -6.54 -16.62 -26.15
C LYS A 296 -6.21 -15.49 -27.12
N ASP A 297 -7.22 -14.94 -27.81
CA ASP A 297 -7.07 -13.96 -28.89
C ASP A 297 -7.29 -12.50 -28.43
N LEU A 298 -7.45 -12.26 -27.12
CA LEU A 298 -7.65 -10.89 -26.62
C LEU A 298 -6.33 -10.11 -26.70
N ASN A 299 -6.31 -9.03 -27.47
CA ASN A 299 -5.12 -8.19 -27.58
C ASN A 299 -5.01 -7.27 -26.34
N PHE A 300 -4.21 -7.68 -25.37
CA PHE A 300 -4.04 -6.98 -24.09
C PHE A 300 -3.30 -5.63 -24.20
N SER A 301 -2.76 -5.29 -25.38
CA SER A 301 -2.15 -3.98 -25.62
C SER A 301 -3.20 -2.86 -25.69
N ASP A 302 -4.45 -3.17 -26.02
CA ASP A 302 -5.56 -2.22 -25.97
C ASP A 302 -6.35 -2.38 -24.67
N SER A 303 -6.00 -1.55 -23.68
CA SER A 303 -6.60 -1.59 -22.34
C SER A 303 -8.10 -1.26 -22.37
N ALA A 304 -8.53 -0.32 -23.22
CA ALA A 304 -9.90 0.14 -23.30
C ALA A 304 -10.82 -0.96 -23.86
N ASN A 305 -10.42 -1.62 -24.96
CA ASN A 305 -11.17 -2.72 -25.55
C ASN A 305 -11.23 -3.94 -24.61
N SER A 306 -10.13 -4.24 -23.92
CA SER A 306 -10.09 -5.31 -22.92
C SER A 306 -11.06 -5.02 -21.77
N ARG A 307 -11.04 -3.80 -21.20
CA ARG A 307 -11.90 -3.42 -20.09
C ARG A 307 -13.39 -3.56 -20.43
N GLU A 308 -13.83 -3.03 -21.57
CA GLU A 308 -15.23 -3.08 -21.97
C GLU A 308 -15.69 -4.52 -22.26
N TYR A 309 -14.82 -5.36 -22.84
CA TYR A 309 -15.10 -6.78 -23.02
C TYR A 309 -15.40 -7.48 -21.68
N PHE A 310 -14.51 -7.33 -20.69
CA PHE A 310 -14.70 -7.95 -19.38
C PHE A 310 -15.87 -7.36 -18.61
N ARG A 311 -16.16 -6.08 -18.79
CA ARG A 311 -17.35 -5.44 -18.22
C ARG A 311 -18.63 -6.07 -18.78
N ARG A 312 -18.75 -6.18 -20.11
CA ARG A 312 -19.92 -6.78 -20.77
C ARG A 312 -20.11 -8.25 -20.39
N LEU A 313 -19.04 -9.04 -20.43
CA LEU A 313 -19.07 -10.45 -20.04
C LEU A 313 -19.40 -10.61 -18.54
N GLY A 314 -18.81 -9.75 -17.70
CA GLY A 314 -19.08 -9.68 -16.27
C GLY A 314 -20.55 -9.42 -15.98
N LYS A 315 -21.20 -8.46 -16.66
CA LYS A 315 -22.64 -8.21 -16.49
C LYS A 315 -23.50 -9.46 -16.72
N GLN A 316 -23.23 -10.20 -17.79
CA GLN A 316 -23.97 -11.43 -18.08
C GLN A 316 -23.78 -12.47 -16.96
N MET A 317 -22.53 -12.73 -16.57
CA MET A 317 -22.22 -13.72 -15.54
C MET A 317 -22.77 -13.32 -14.16
N LEU A 318 -22.79 -12.02 -13.83
CA LEU A 318 -23.36 -11.51 -12.58
C LEU A 318 -24.86 -11.82 -12.49
N ILE A 319 -25.61 -11.62 -13.58
CA ILE A 319 -27.05 -11.93 -13.62
C ILE A 319 -27.27 -13.44 -13.42
N GLU A 320 -26.51 -14.27 -14.12
CA GLU A 320 -26.60 -15.74 -14.02
C GLU A 320 -26.24 -16.25 -12.61
N GLU A 321 -25.20 -15.71 -11.98
CA GLU A 321 -24.82 -16.10 -10.62
C GLU A 321 -25.81 -15.61 -9.57
N ALA A 322 -26.28 -14.37 -9.69
CA ALA A 322 -27.28 -13.82 -8.77
C ALA A 322 -28.55 -14.68 -8.76
N GLN A 323 -29.02 -15.10 -9.95
CA GLN A 323 -30.17 -16.00 -10.07
C GLN A 323 -29.95 -17.36 -9.39
N LYS A 324 -28.75 -17.94 -9.49
CA LYS A 324 -28.45 -19.25 -8.87
C LYS A 324 -28.50 -19.21 -7.35
N ILE A 325 -28.07 -18.10 -6.74
CA ILE A 325 -28.10 -17.94 -5.28
C ILE A 325 -29.40 -17.29 -4.76
N GLY A 326 -30.37 -17.02 -5.64
CA GLY A 326 -31.66 -16.45 -5.27
C GLY A 326 -31.64 -14.95 -4.98
N THR A 327 -30.60 -14.23 -5.37
CA THR A 327 -30.44 -12.78 -5.16
C THR A 327 -30.84 -12.02 -6.41
N LYS A 328 -31.57 -10.90 -6.27
CA LYS A 328 -31.83 -9.97 -7.37
C LYS A 328 -30.89 -8.78 -7.27
N LEU A 329 -30.16 -8.51 -8.35
CA LEU A 329 -29.35 -7.31 -8.49
C LEU A 329 -30.10 -6.26 -9.31
N SER A 330 -30.07 -5.02 -8.85
CA SER A 330 -30.51 -3.85 -9.58
C SER A 330 -29.57 -3.55 -10.77
N PRO A 331 -30.04 -2.79 -11.77
CA PRO A 331 -29.18 -2.37 -12.89
C PRO A 331 -27.93 -1.61 -12.44
N ASP A 332 -28.03 -0.79 -11.39
CA ASP A 332 -26.90 -0.03 -10.84
C ASP A 332 -25.89 -0.94 -10.15
N GLU A 333 -26.34 -1.90 -9.33
CA GLU A 333 -25.47 -2.92 -8.73
C GLU A 333 -24.74 -3.73 -9.80
N ILE A 334 -25.42 -4.15 -10.87
CA ILE A 334 -24.80 -4.86 -11.99
C ILE A 334 -23.71 -3.99 -12.66
N ASN A 335 -23.99 -2.72 -12.88
CA ASN A 335 -23.01 -1.79 -13.45
C ASN A 335 -21.79 -1.62 -12.55
N THR A 336 -22.00 -1.38 -11.26
CA THR A 336 -20.94 -1.23 -10.24
C THR A 336 -20.11 -2.50 -10.11
N PHE A 337 -20.74 -3.67 -9.98
CA PHE A 337 -20.04 -4.95 -9.81
C PHE A 337 -19.27 -5.33 -11.08
N SER A 338 -19.82 -5.06 -12.26
CA SER A 338 -19.12 -5.31 -13.53
C SER A 338 -17.87 -4.44 -13.69
N ASP A 339 -17.90 -3.19 -13.21
CA ASP A 339 -16.72 -2.33 -13.23
C ASP A 339 -15.68 -2.76 -12.19
N ILE A 340 -16.10 -3.23 -11.01
CA ILE A 340 -15.20 -3.83 -10.01
C ILE A 340 -14.52 -5.08 -10.55
N LEU A 341 -15.27 -5.95 -11.24
CA LEU A 341 -14.71 -7.12 -11.91
C LEU A 341 -13.68 -6.72 -12.97
N ALA A 342 -13.97 -5.72 -13.80
CA ALA A 342 -13.04 -5.21 -14.79
C ALA A 342 -11.77 -4.63 -14.12
N LYS A 343 -11.92 -3.84 -13.06
CA LYS A 343 -10.83 -3.25 -12.26
C LYS A 343 -9.87 -4.31 -11.71
N TYR A 344 -10.37 -5.43 -11.19
CA TYR A 344 -9.54 -6.48 -10.60
C TYR A 344 -9.14 -7.62 -11.55
N THR A 345 -9.63 -7.62 -12.80
CA THR A 345 -9.29 -8.63 -13.82
C THR A 345 -8.37 -8.03 -14.89
N THR A 346 -8.73 -6.86 -15.41
CA THR A 346 -8.01 -6.14 -16.46
C THR A 346 -7.56 -4.75 -16.06
N GLY A 347 -7.75 -4.35 -14.81
CA GLY A 347 -7.30 -3.07 -14.31
C GLY A 347 -6.02 -3.11 -13.46
N LEU A 348 -5.78 -2.01 -12.77
CA LEU A 348 -4.72 -1.84 -11.75
C LEU A 348 -5.23 -2.04 -10.31
N GLY A 349 -6.40 -2.66 -10.13
CA GLY A 349 -6.97 -2.88 -8.81
C GLY A 349 -7.30 -1.56 -8.10
N ILE A 350 -6.95 -1.45 -6.82
CA ILE A 350 -7.22 -0.25 -6.02
C ILE A 350 -6.43 0.98 -6.52
N LEU A 351 -5.32 0.80 -7.24
CA LEU A 351 -4.54 1.94 -7.74
C LEU A 351 -5.33 2.77 -8.77
N GLU A 352 -6.22 2.16 -9.57
CA GLU A 352 -7.08 2.93 -10.49
C GLU A 352 -7.90 3.97 -9.73
N ASP A 353 -8.34 3.59 -8.54
CA ASP A 353 -9.17 4.43 -7.72
C ASP A 353 -8.38 5.64 -7.18
N VAL A 354 -7.14 5.41 -6.75
CA VAL A 354 -6.22 6.48 -6.30
C VAL A 354 -5.83 7.38 -7.48
N LEU A 355 -5.51 6.80 -8.64
CA LEU A 355 -5.16 7.55 -9.84
C LEU A 355 -6.34 8.38 -10.41
N SER A 356 -7.57 7.99 -10.09
CA SER A 356 -8.77 8.76 -10.46
C SER A 356 -8.95 10.04 -9.64
N ASP A 357 -8.27 10.18 -8.49
CA ASP A 357 -8.34 11.36 -7.64
C ASP A 357 -7.58 12.53 -8.26
N GLU A 358 -8.27 13.60 -8.64
CA GLU A 358 -7.66 14.77 -9.29
C GLU A 358 -6.71 15.56 -8.38
N ARG A 359 -6.80 15.39 -7.06
CA ARG A 359 -5.90 16.03 -6.09
C ARG A 359 -4.56 15.30 -5.97
N VAL A 360 -4.53 14.02 -6.37
CA VAL A 360 -3.30 13.21 -6.40
C VAL A 360 -2.44 13.61 -7.59
N THR A 361 -1.16 13.88 -7.34
CA THR A 361 -0.16 14.19 -8.39
C THR A 361 0.84 13.06 -8.59
N ASP A 362 1.25 12.40 -7.51
CA ASP A 362 2.27 11.36 -7.53
C ASP A 362 1.85 10.19 -6.63
N VAL A 363 2.12 8.95 -7.06
CA VAL A 363 1.93 7.73 -6.26
C VAL A 363 3.19 6.90 -6.36
N TYR A 364 3.74 6.52 -5.20
CA TYR A 364 4.95 5.70 -5.12
C TYR A 364 4.64 4.37 -4.45
N VAL A 365 5.10 3.29 -5.07
CA VAL A 365 5.01 1.93 -4.56
C VAL A 365 6.43 1.43 -4.33
N ASN A 366 6.84 1.45 -3.07
CA ASN A 366 8.17 0.99 -2.66
C ASN A 366 8.19 -0.52 -2.46
N SER A 367 9.34 -1.15 -2.71
CA SER A 367 9.53 -2.58 -2.48
C SER A 367 10.10 -2.84 -1.07
N PRO A 368 9.68 -3.92 -0.39
CA PRO A 368 8.59 -4.84 -0.72
C PRO A 368 7.22 -4.18 -0.50
N ALA A 369 6.37 -4.18 -1.52
CA ALA A 369 5.08 -3.47 -1.49
C ALA A 369 4.07 -4.07 -0.50
N ASP A 370 4.31 -5.30 -0.04
CA ASP A 370 3.44 -5.99 0.90
C ASP A 370 3.61 -5.55 2.35
N ILE A 371 4.69 -4.86 2.68
CA ILE A 371 4.95 -4.30 4.02
C ILE A 371 5.08 -2.78 4.02
N ASN A 372 5.09 -2.14 2.84
CA ASN A 372 5.11 -0.69 2.69
C ASN A 372 3.75 -0.21 2.17
N PRO A 373 3.12 0.79 2.81
CA PRO A 373 1.94 1.41 2.23
C PRO A 373 2.32 2.12 0.93
N ILE A 374 1.35 2.32 0.03
CA ILE A 374 1.59 3.23 -1.08
C ILE A 374 1.71 4.66 -0.54
N HIS A 375 2.69 5.40 -1.03
CA HIS A 375 2.89 6.82 -0.70
C HIS A 375 2.23 7.66 -1.79
N ILE A 376 1.60 8.76 -1.40
CA ILE A 376 0.76 9.56 -2.29
C ILE A 376 1.07 11.03 -2.06
N THR A 377 1.23 11.81 -3.12
CA THR A 377 1.28 13.27 -3.03
C THR A 377 -0.09 13.84 -3.38
N VAL A 378 -0.70 14.57 -2.44
CA VAL A 378 -2.03 15.19 -2.58
C VAL A 378 -1.90 16.69 -2.42
N ASP A 379 -2.32 17.45 -3.43
CA ASP A 379 -2.17 18.91 -3.47
C ASP A 379 -0.74 19.41 -3.19
N GLY A 380 0.27 18.61 -3.55
CA GLY A 380 1.69 18.90 -3.33
C GLY A 380 2.23 18.49 -1.96
N GLU A 381 1.41 17.88 -1.10
CA GLU A 381 1.82 17.37 0.22
C GLU A 381 2.01 15.85 0.18
N GLU A 382 3.14 15.36 0.67
CA GLU A 382 3.40 13.93 0.80
C GLU A 382 2.57 13.32 1.94
N CYS A 383 1.85 12.26 1.60
CA CYS A 383 0.98 11.51 2.48
C CYS A 383 1.37 10.02 2.48
N ILE A 384 1.23 9.35 3.61
CA ILE A 384 1.14 7.88 3.63
C ILE A 384 -0.31 7.48 3.38
N SER A 385 -0.55 6.27 2.88
CA SER A 385 -1.91 5.74 2.73
C SER A 385 -2.21 4.57 3.68
N ASN A 386 -3.46 4.17 3.75
CA ASN A 386 -3.89 2.92 4.39
C ASN A 386 -3.82 1.69 3.46
N ILE A 387 -3.25 1.81 2.26
CA ILE A 387 -3.32 0.81 1.19
C ILE A 387 -1.97 0.09 1.02
N TYR A 388 -2.01 -1.24 0.98
CA TYR A 388 -0.87 -2.11 0.76
C TYR A 388 -1.13 -3.02 -0.45
N LEU A 389 -0.16 -3.11 -1.35
CA LEU A 389 -0.26 -3.96 -2.52
C LEU A 389 0.43 -5.30 -2.25
N SER A 390 -0.22 -6.40 -2.62
CA SER A 390 0.41 -7.71 -2.53
C SER A 390 1.41 -7.91 -3.66
N GLN A 391 2.26 -8.93 -3.54
CA GLN A 391 3.14 -9.32 -4.62
C GLN A 391 2.39 -9.68 -5.92
N ASP A 392 1.18 -10.25 -5.82
CA ASP A 392 0.36 -10.58 -6.99
C ASP A 392 -0.09 -9.31 -7.74
N ASP A 393 -0.39 -8.22 -7.01
CA ASP A 393 -0.68 -6.92 -7.62
C ASP A 393 0.53 -6.41 -8.40
N ILE A 394 1.70 -6.47 -7.76
CA ILE A 394 2.98 -6.04 -8.32
C ILE A 394 3.35 -6.83 -9.58
N ASP A 395 3.27 -8.15 -9.54
CA ASP A 395 3.62 -9.04 -10.66
C ASP A 395 2.61 -8.89 -11.82
N SER A 396 1.32 -8.69 -11.50
CA SER A 396 0.26 -8.43 -12.48
C SER A 396 0.47 -7.09 -13.20
N MET A 397 0.82 -6.03 -12.47
CA MET A 397 1.08 -4.71 -13.04
C MET A 397 2.25 -4.72 -14.02
N ILE A 398 3.41 -5.28 -13.65
CA ILE A 398 4.55 -5.32 -14.58
C ILE A 398 4.25 -6.15 -15.84
N THR A 399 3.54 -7.27 -15.68
CA THR A 399 3.13 -8.11 -16.83
C THR A 399 2.27 -7.32 -17.79
N ARG A 400 1.35 -6.50 -17.26
CA ARG A 400 0.49 -5.62 -18.03
C ARG A 400 1.28 -4.48 -18.68
N PHE A 401 2.14 -3.80 -17.94
CA PHE A 401 2.92 -2.68 -18.46
C PHE A 401 3.84 -3.10 -19.60
N ARG A 402 4.44 -4.30 -19.53
CA ARG A 402 5.16 -4.90 -20.65
C ARG A 402 4.28 -5.14 -21.87
N ALA A 403 3.05 -5.64 -21.67
CA ALA A 403 2.12 -5.90 -22.75
C ALA A 403 1.62 -4.61 -23.43
N ILE A 404 1.36 -3.55 -22.66
CA ILE A 404 0.90 -2.25 -23.17
C ILE A 404 2.03 -1.51 -23.89
N SER A 405 3.21 -1.42 -23.27
CA SER A 405 4.35 -0.68 -23.84
C SER A 405 5.05 -1.42 -24.98
N GLY A 406 4.92 -2.75 -25.03
CA GLY A 406 5.72 -3.61 -25.91
C GLY A 406 7.22 -3.66 -25.55
N ARG A 407 7.62 -3.09 -24.40
CA ARG A 407 9.02 -2.98 -23.99
C ARG A 407 9.46 -4.23 -23.20
N PRO A 408 10.71 -4.70 -23.40
CA PRO A 408 11.27 -5.75 -22.55
C PRO A 408 11.49 -5.21 -21.12
N PHE A 409 11.32 -6.08 -20.13
CA PHE A 409 11.67 -5.78 -18.75
C PHE A 409 12.11 -7.07 -18.06
N GLY A 410 13.22 -6.99 -17.32
CA GLY A 410 13.86 -8.12 -16.65
C GLY A 410 15.26 -7.73 -16.16
N GLU A 411 16.09 -8.67 -15.73
CA GLU A 411 17.40 -8.36 -15.14
C GLU A 411 18.35 -7.61 -16.07
N ALA A 412 18.28 -7.89 -17.38
CA ALA A 412 19.08 -7.18 -18.39
C ALA A 412 18.54 -5.76 -18.70
N ASN A 413 17.25 -5.52 -18.46
CA ASN A 413 16.57 -4.24 -18.70
C ASN A 413 15.70 -3.92 -17.47
N PRO A 414 16.32 -3.50 -16.35
CA PRO A 414 15.65 -3.40 -15.06
C PRO A 414 14.85 -2.11 -14.88
N VAL A 415 14.63 -1.35 -15.95
CA VAL A 415 13.90 -0.08 -15.97
C VAL A 415 12.86 -0.13 -17.09
N LEU A 416 11.63 0.29 -16.77
CA LEU A 416 10.56 0.46 -17.75
C LEU A 416 9.85 1.79 -17.52
N ASP A 417 9.90 2.66 -18.52
CA ASP A 417 9.13 3.90 -18.59
C ASP A 417 8.01 3.74 -19.63
N MET A 418 6.80 4.17 -19.27
CA MET A 418 5.66 4.21 -20.19
C MET A 418 4.61 5.23 -19.76
N ASP A 419 3.70 5.56 -20.67
CA ASP A 419 2.50 6.36 -20.38
C ASP A 419 1.26 5.46 -20.27
N LEU A 420 0.50 5.64 -19.18
CA LEU A 420 -0.85 5.13 -19.01
C LEU A 420 -1.83 6.23 -19.41
N SER A 421 -2.20 6.25 -20.68
CA SER A 421 -3.12 7.25 -21.26
C SER A 421 -4.48 7.29 -20.54
N GLU A 422 -5.02 6.14 -20.13
CA GLU A 422 -6.30 6.03 -19.42
C GLU A 422 -6.36 6.88 -18.15
N PHE A 423 -5.25 6.95 -17.41
CA PHE A 423 -5.13 7.75 -16.17
C PHE A 423 -4.32 9.03 -16.36
N LYS A 424 -3.92 9.35 -17.61
CA LYS A 424 -2.97 10.42 -17.94
C LYS A 424 -1.78 10.42 -16.99
N THR A 425 -1.16 9.25 -16.83
CA THR A 425 -0.14 9.02 -15.82
C THR A 425 1.09 8.43 -16.46
N ARG A 426 2.26 9.05 -16.25
CA ARG A 426 3.54 8.42 -16.54
C ARG A 426 3.84 7.38 -15.47
N VAL A 427 4.35 6.23 -15.88
CA VAL A 427 4.80 5.17 -14.97
C VAL A 427 6.26 4.86 -15.23
N SER A 428 7.04 4.87 -14.16
CA SER A 428 8.41 4.35 -14.14
C SER A 428 8.47 3.15 -13.21
N VAL A 429 9.04 2.05 -13.70
CA VAL A 429 9.22 0.81 -12.94
C VAL A 429 10.69 0.47 -12.87
N ILE A 430 11.15 0.09 -11.68
CA ILE A 430 12.50 -0.45 -11.47
C ILE A 430 12.42 -1.86 -10.89
N GLY A 431 13.37 -2.72 -11.27
CA GLY A 431 13.46 -4.10 -10.79
C GLY A 431 14.90 -4.55 -10.53
N ASN A 432 15.07 -5.82 -10.18
CA ASN A 432 16.39 -6.40 -9.93
C ASN A 432 17.30 -6.30 -11.17
N PRO A 433 18.62 -6.04 -11.01
CA PRO A 433 19.33 -5.84 -9.74
C PRO A 433 19.30 -4.40 -9.21
N LEU A 434 18.64 -3.46 -9.89
CA LEU A 434 18.63 -2.03 -9.53
C LEU A 434 17.81 -1.76 -8.26
N ALA A 435 16.69 -2.44 -8.10
CA ALA A 435 15.76 -2.23 -7.00
C ALA A 435 15.95 -3.28 -5.89
N ALA A 436 16.47 -2.84 -4.74
CA ALA A 436 16.59 -3.71 -3.57
C ALA A 436 15.18 -4.13 -3.09
N GLY A 437 15.01 -5.42 -2.82
CA GLY A 437 13.77 -5.95 -2.24
C GLY A 437 12.63 -6.19 -3.23
N GLY A 438 12.82 -6.01 -4.54
CA GLY A 438 11.81 -6.33 -5.58
C GLY A 438 11.41 -5.14 -6.45
N LEU A 439 10.26 -5.23 -7.10
CA LEU A 439 9.79 -4.20 -8.04
C LEU A 439 9.26 -2.96 -7.30
N ALA A 440 9.66 -1.78 -7.77
CA ALA A 440 9.16 -0.50 -7.28
C ALA A 440 8.61 0.35 -8.45
N TYR A 441 7.61 1.18 -8.15
CA TYR A 441 6.87 1.96 -9.13
C TYR A 441 6.76 3.42 -8.70
N ALA A 442 6.87 4.32 -9.68
CA ALA A 442 6.50 5.72 -9.54
C ALA A 442 5.46 6.05 -10.61
N PHE A 443 4.31 6.52 -10.16
CA PHE A 443 3.22 7.01 -11.00
C PHE A 443 3.18 8.53 -10.85
N ARG A 444 3.29 9.26 -11.96
CA ARG A 444 3.21 10.72 -11.98
C ARG A 444 2.12 11.16 -12.94
N LYS A 445 1.11 11.84 -12.42
CA LYS A 445 -0.02 12.32 -13.20
C LYS A 445 0.37 13.55 -14.02
N HIS A 446 -0.06 13.55 -15.27
CA HIS A 446 -0.05 14.74 -16.12
C HIS A 446 -1.08 15.74 -15.60
N ALA A 447 -0.77 17.03 -15.68
CA ALA A 447 -1.68 18.06 -15.20
C ALA A 447 -2.99 18.05 -16.00
N ASN A 448 -4.11 17.78 -15.33
CA ASN A 448 -5.44 17.71 -15.96
C ASN A 448 -5.89 19.03 -16.60
N ASN A 449 -5.50 20.16 -15.98
CA ASN A 449 -5.84 21.49 -16.45
C ASN A 449 -4.57 22.24 -16.85
N PRO A 450 -4.51 22.77 -18.09
CA PRO A 450 -3.38 23.56 -18.53
C PRO A 450 -3.13 24.69 -17.53
N TRP A 451 -1.86 24.91 -17.21
CA TRP A 451 -1.47 26.11 -16.47
C TRP A 451 -1.75 27.32 -17.35
N THR A 452 -2.16 28.42 -16.72
CA THR A 452 -2.39 29.71 -17.39
C THR A 452 -1.71 30.80 -16.56
N LEU A 453 -1.29 31.90 -17.19
CA LEU A 453 -0.69 33.01 -16.45
C LEU A 453 -1.62 33.52 -15.32
N PRO A 454 -2.95 33.70 -15.53
CA PRO A 454 -3.88 34.01 -14.44
C PRO A 454 -3.89 32.99 -13.31
N LYS A 455 -3.81 31.69 -13.62
CA LYS A 455 -3.78 30.63 -12.61
C LYS A 455 -2.49 30.69 -11.78
N LEU A 456 -1.35 31.00 -12.40
CA LEU A 456 -0.07 31.18 -11.70
C LEU A 456 -0.08 32.44 -10.81
N ILE A 457 -0.73 33.52 -11.24
CA ILE A 457 -0.96 34.72 -10.40
C ILE A 457 -1.81 34.35 -9.18
N ASN A 458 -2.93 33.65 -9.39
CA ASN A 458 -3.84 33.27 -8.31
C ASN A 458 -3.19 32.31 -7.29
N ARG A 459 -2.22 31.51 -7.73
CA ARG A 459 -1.40 30.65 -6.85
C ARG A 459 -0.22 31.39 -6.20
N GLY A 460 -0.02 32.66 -6.50
CA GLY A 460 1.08 33.48 -5.98
C GLY A 460 2.46 33.11 -6.55
N SER A 461 2.53 32.31 -7.62
CA SER A 461 3.79 31.85 -8.20
C SER A 461 4.49 32.94 -9.03
N ILE A 462 3.72 33.85 -9.65
CA ILE A 462 4.23 35.00 -10.40
C ILE A 462 3.38 36.25 -10.09
N THR A 463 3.98 37.43 -10.20
CA THR A 463 3.23 38.70 -10.07
C THR A 463 2.46 39.02 -11.36
N PRO A 464 1.37 39.81 -11.29
CA PRO A 464 0.68 40.28 -12.48
C PRO A 464 1.58 41.02 -13.47
N LEU A 465 2.57 41.79 -12.97
CA LEU A 465 3.54 42.48 -13.81
C LEU A 465 4.44 41.49 -14.57
N ALA A 466 4.96 40.47 -13.89
CA ALA A 466 5.77 39.43 -14.53
C ALA A 466 4.97 38.66 -15.59
N ALA A 467 3.71 38.32 -15.28
CA ALA A 467 2.81 37.70 -16.24
C ALA A 467 2.58 38.57 -17.48
N GLY A 468 2.28 39.87 -17.30
CA GLY A 468 2.10 40.81 -18.40
C GLY A 468 3.35 40.96 -19.26
N LEU A 469 4.53 41.01 -18.63
CA LEU A 469 5.81 41.04 -19.35
C LEU A 469 6.03 39.76 -20.16
N LEU A 470 5.76 38.58 -19.60
CA LEU A 470 5.88 37.31 -20.33
C LEU A 470 4.91 37.26 -21.52
N SER A 471 3.65 37.63 -21.32
CA SER A 471 2.65 37.70 -22.39
C SER A 471 3.10 38.63 -23.52
N PHE A 472 3.60 39.83 -23.18
CA PHE A 472 4.15 40.78 -24.15
C PHE A 472 5.35 40.22 -24.93
N LEU A 473 6.29 39.56 -24.25
CA LEU A 473 7.46 38.96 -24.88
C LEU A 473 7.09 37.82 -25.84
N ILE A 474 6.10 37.00 -25.45
CA ILE A 474 5.60 35.89 -26.28
C ILE A 474 4.84 36.43 -27.51
N ASP A 475 3.98 37.44 -27.35
CA ASP A 475 3.30 38.09 -28.48
C ASP A 475 4.31 38.72 -29.46
N GLY A 476 5.38 39.30 -28.93
CA GLY A 476 6.54 39.80 -29.68
C GLY A 476 7.47 38.71 -30.24
N GLN A 477 7.11 37.43 -30.12
CA GLN A 477 7.88 36.27 -30.61
C GLN A 477 9.32 36.17 -30.07
N SER A 478 9.55 36.68 -28.86
CA SER A 478 10.85 36.55 -28.20
C SER A 478 11.18 35.08 -27.94
N SER A 479 12.46 34.72 -28.01
CA SER A 479 12.90 33.42 -27.52
C SER A 479 13.10 33.47 -26.00
N ILE A 480 12.60 32.47 -25.28
CA ILE A 480 12.57 32.44 -23.81
C ILE A 480 13.10 31.10 -23.33
N LEU A 481 14.01 31.09 -22.35
CA LEU A 481 14.46 29.87 -21.67
C LEU A 481 13.91 29.85 -20.24
N VAL A 482 13.20 28.80 -19.86
CA VAL A 482 12.71 28.60 -18.49
C VAL A 482 13.69 27.72 -17.70
N ALA A 483 14.40 28.31 -16.75
CA ALA A 483 15.38 27.61 -15.91
C ALA A 483 14.91 27.48 -14.45
N GLY A 484 15.39 26.45 -13.75
CA GLY A 484 15.05 26.17 -12.36
C GLY A 484 15.31 24.73 -11.94
N GLY A 485 15.32 24.46 -10.63
CA GLY A 485 15.50 23.12 -10.07
C GLY A 485 14.40 22.12 -10.44
N VAL A 486 14.59 20.85 -10.09
CA VAL A 486 13.55 19.82 -10.21
C VAL A 486 12.35 20.24 -9.35
N GLY A 487 11.13 20.13 -9.88
CA GLY A 487 9.90 20.52 -9.16
C GLY A 487 9.62 22.03 -9.09
N ALA A 488 10.48 22.91 -9.61
CA ALA A 488 10.29 24.36 -9.56
C ALA A 488 9.14 24.92 -10.45
N GLY A 489 8.36 24.06 -11.12
CA GLY A 489 7.25 24.48 -11.97
C GLY A 489 7.64 24.96 -13.39
N LYS A 490 8.81 24.54 -13.91
CA LYS A 490 9.30 24.93 -15.25
C LYS A 490 8.30 24.59 -16.36
N THR A 491 7.92 23.31 -16.47
CA THR A 491 6.96 22.84 -17.48
C THR A 491 5.59 23.51 -17.28
N SER A 492 5.21 23.80 -16.03
CA SER A 492 3.98 24.53 -15.72
C SER A 492 4.00 25.97 -16.27
N LEU A 493 5.10 26.69 -16.11
CA LEU A 493 5.26 28.03 -16.68
C LEU A 493 5.32 27.97 -18.22
N LEU A 494 6.03 26.99 -18.78
CA LEU A 494 6.08 26.74 -20.23
C LEU A 494 4.67 26.53 -20.80
N ALA A 495 3.89 25.63 -20.19
CA ALA A 495 2.51 25.35 -20.59
C ALA A 495 1.60 26.59 -20.49
N ALA A 496 1.81 27.46 -19.50
CA ALA A 496 1.10 28.72 -19.39
C ALA A 496 1.45 29.70 -20.52
N MET A 497 2.73 29.78 -20.91
CA MET A 497 3.16 30.64 -22.02
C MET A 497 2.67 30.15 -23.39
N LEU A 498 2.42 28.85 -23.57
CA LEU A 498 1.85 28.33 -24.82
C LEU A 498 0.52 28.99 -25.21
N LEU A 499 -0.30 29.32 -24.21
CA LEU A 499 -1.59 29.99 -24.40
C LEU A 499 -1.44 31.45 -24.79
N GLU A 500 -0.28 32.07 -24.53
CA GLU A 500 -0.01 33.45 -24.92
C GLU A 500 0.48 33.54 -26.38
N ILE A 501 0.84 32.43 -27.02
CA ILE A 501 1.21 32.41 -28.43
C ILE A 501 -0.04 32.71 -29.27
N PRO A 502 -0.02 33.75 -30.14
CA PRO A 502 -1.15 34.06 -30.99
C PRO A 502 -1.58 32.88 -31.87
N GLN A 503 -2.87 32.53 -31.88
CA GLN A 503 -3.43 31.36 -32.60
C GLN A 503 -3.16 31.36 -34.13
N LYS A 504 -2.78 32.51 -34.71
CA LYS A 504 -2.36 32.60 -36.11
C LYS A 504 -1.09 31.79 -36.38
N TYR A 505 -0.21 31.66 -35.39
CA TYR A 505 1.04 30.91 -35.48
C TYR A 505 0.84 29.42 -35.26
N ARG A 506 1.72 28.63 -35.89
CA ARG A 506 1.80 27.18 -35.68
C ARG A 506 2.82 26.88 -34.60
N ILE A 507 2.57 25.88 -33.77
CA ILE A 507 3.45 25.44 -32.67
C ILE A 507 3.90 24.00 -32.93
N LEU A 508 5.20 23.73 -32.79
CA LEU A 508 5.77 22.38 -32.75
C LEU A 508 6.39 22.17 -31.37
N THR A 509 5.91 21.16 -30.63
CA THR A 509 6.54 20.76 -29.37
C THR A 509 7.44 19.55 -29.58
N ILE A 510 8.58 19.51 -28.91
CA ILE A 510 9.48 18.36 -28.88
C ILE A 510 9.67 17.95 -27.42
N GLU A 511 9.25 16.74 -27.08
CA GLU A 511 9.28 16.23 -25.71
C GLU A 511 9.79 14.79 -25.65
N ASP A 512 10.62 14.48 -24.65
CA ASP A 512 11.02 13.10 -24.32
C ASP A 512 9.84 12.28 -23.80
N THR A 513 8.98 12.91 -23.00
CA THR A 513 7.75 12.33 -22.50
C THR A 513 6.67 13.39 -22.63
N PRO A 514 5.49 13.08 -23.19
CA PRO A 514 4.42 14.07 -23.35
C PRO A 514 3.99 14.63 -21.99
N GLU A 515 4.24 15.91 -21.71
CA GLU A 515 3.76 16.62 -20.52
C GLU A 515 2.87 17.81 -20.90
N LEU A 516 3.07 18.39 -22.09
CA LEU A 516 2.33 19.55 -22.55
C LEU A 516 0.88 19.19 -22.96
N PRO A 517 -0.10 20.08 -22.70
CA PRO A 517 -1.53 19.81 -22.87
C PRO A 517 -1.99 19.98 -24.34
N ILE A 518 -1.34 19.26 -25.27
CA ILE A 518 -1.51 19.42 -26.72
C ILE A 518 -2.96 19.24 -27.16
N GLU A 519 -3.61 18.14 -26.75
CA GLU A 519 -5.00 17.85 -27.14
C GLU A 519 -5.99 18.93 -26.67
N THR A 520 -5.78 19.44 -25.46
CA THR A 520 -6.60 20.51 -24.89
C THR A 520 -6.45 21.78 -25.73
N LEU A 521 -5.21 22.17 -26.07
CA LEU A 521 -4.90 23.33 -26.90
C LEU A 521 -5.46 23.20 -28.32
N GLN A 522 -5.37 22.02 -28.93
CA GLN A 522 -5.99 21.75 -30.23
C GLN A 522 -7.50 21.95 -30.18
N ARG A 523 -8.16 21.44 -29.13
CA ARG A 523 -9.61 21.55 -28.96
C ARG A 523 -10.09 23.00 -28.80
N VAL A 524 -9.26 23.88 -28.23
CA VAL A 524 -9.56 25.30 -28.08
C VAL A 524 -9.03 26.18 -29.23
N GLY A 525 -8.49 25.57 -30.30
CA GLY A 525 -8.20 26.26 -31.58
C GLY A 525 -6.74 26.56 -31.89
N TRP A 526 -5.77 26.17 -31.06
CA TRP A 526 -4.35 26.35 -31.36
C TRP A 526 -3.86 25.35 -32.39
N LYS A 527 -3.02 25.81 -33.32
CA LYS A 527 -2.36 24.99 -34.35
C LYS A 527 -1.09 24.35 -33.78
N ILE A 528 -1.24 23.38 -32.89
CA ILE A 528 -0.12 22.73 -32.19
C ILE A 528 0.03 21.27 -32.63
N GLN A 529 1.27 20.84 -32.86
CA GLN A 529 1.64 19.46 -33.15
C GLN A 529 2.76 19.02 -32.21
N GLY A 530 2.54 17.90 -31.52
CA GLY A 530 3.56 17.25 -30.69
C GLY A 530 4.46 16.35 -31.48
N MET A 531 5.74 16.36 -31.13
CA MET A 531 6.76 15.43 -31.59
C MET A 531 7.41 14.80 -30.34
N HIS A 532 7.57 13.49 -30.36
CA HIS A 532 8.15 12.74 -29.24
C HIS A 532 9.42 12.03 -29.69
N THR A 533 10.46 12.10 -28.87
CA THR A 533 11.76 11.47 -29.13
C THR A 533 11.78 10.02 -28.64
N LYS A 534 10.97 9.69 -27.63
CA LYS A 534 10.76 8.32 -27.14
C LYS A 534 9.38 7.84 -27.53
N SER A 535 9.31 6.65 -28.12
CA SER A 535 8.01 6.03 -28.42
C SER A 535 7.34 5.54 -27.15
N SER A 536 6.07 5.90 -26.94
CA SER A 536 5.21 5.34 -25.88
C SER A 536 4.79 3.89 -26.17
N VAL A 537 4.82 3.49 -27.45
CA VAL A 537 4.47 2.15 -27.94
C VAL A 537 5.47 1.76 -29.04
N GLY A 538 6.46 0.93 -28.71
CA GLY A 538 7.50 0.51 -29.64
C GLY A 538 8.72 -0.02 -28.90
N GLY A 539 9.35 -1.06 -29.45
CA GLY A 539 10.59 -1.62 -28.91
C GLY A 539 11.70 -0.57 -28.81
N SER A 540 12.75 -0.88 -28.03
CA SER A 540 13.90 -0.01 -27.77
C SER A 540 14.55 0.60 -29.02
N ASP A 541 14.39 -0.04 -30.18
CA ASP A 541 14.99 0.38 -31.45
C ASP A 541 14.24 1.54 -32.15
N ALA A 542 13.14 2.04 -31.57
CA ALA A 542 12.31 3.11 -32.12
C ALA A 542 12.54 4.49 -31.48
N GLU A 543 13.55 4.65 -30.62
CA GLU A 543 13.89 5.95 -30.02
C GLU A 543 14.63 6.85 -31.03
N ILE A 544 14.18 8.09 -31.17
CA ILE A 544 14.74 9.09 -32.07
C ILE A 544 15.57 10.06 -31.20
N ALA A 545 16.84 10.28 -31.56
CA ALA A 545 17.65 11.25 -30.85
C ALA A 545 17.00 12.65 -30.89
N PRO A 546 16.99 13.43 -29.78
CA PRO A 546 16.37 14.76 -29.74
C PRO A 546 16.86 15.71 -30.84
N GLU A 547 18.15 15.65 -31.19
CA GLU A 547 18.72 16.40 -32.31
C GLU A 547 18.10 16.05 -33.67
N MET A 548 17.71 14.79 -33.89
CA MET A 548 17.05 14.36 -35.12
C MET A 548 15.62 14.86 -35.18
N ALA A 549 14.88 14.80 -34.06
CA ALA A 549 13.53 15.36 -33.96
C ALA A 549 13.55 16.88 -34.22
N LEU A 550 14.53 17.59 -33.66
CA LEU A 550 14.72 19.01 -33.87
C LEU A 550 15.03 19.36 -35.34
N ARG A 551 15.95 18.62 -35.99
CA ARG A 551 16.22 18.80 -37.43
C ARG A 551 14.99 18.51 -38.29
N ALA A 552 14.16 17.54 -37.90
CA ALA A 552 12.91 17.25 -38.59
C ALA A 552 11.89 18.39 -38.42
N ALA A 553 11.76 18.94 -37.21
CA ALA A 553 10.87 20.08 -36.94
C ALA A 553 11.21 21.30 -37.78
N LEU A 554 12.51 21.61 -37.96
CA LEU A 554 12.98 22.70 -38.81
C LEU A 554 12.60 22.53 -40.29
N ARG A 555 12.31 21.30 -40.75
CA ARG A 555 11.84 21.03 -42.12
C ARG A 555 10.33 21.13 -42.27
N MET A 556 9.58 21.23 -41.17
CA MET A 556 8.11 21.33 -41.19
C MET A 556 7.58 22.74 -41.48
N GLY A 557 8.49 23.68 -41.77
CA GLY A 557 8.19 25.08 -42.09
C GLY A 557 8.08 25.97 -40.86
N ASN A 558 7.64 27.22 -41.09
CA ASN A 558 7.58 28.25 -40.08
C ASN A 558 6.62 27.89 -38.93
N SER A 559 7.18 27.53 -37.77
CA SER A 559 6.45 27.29 -36.52
C SER A 559 7.20 27.89 -35.33
N THR A 560 6.49 28.28 -34.27
CA THR A 560 7.06 28.45 -32.93
C THR A 560 7.51 27.08 -32.45
N LEU A 561 8.78 26.99 -32.07
CA LEU A 561 9.38 25.75 -31.62
C LEU A 561 9.42 25.74 -30.09
N VAL A 562 8.95 24.66 -29.50
CA VAL A 562 8.88 24.50 -28.05
C VAL A 562 9.59 23.21 -27.67
N LEU A 563 10.60 23.29 -26.81
CA LEU A 563 11.28 22.10 -26.29
C LEU A 563 10.86 21.91 -24.83
N GLY A 564 10.30 20.74 -24.50
CA GLY A 564 9.89 20.44 -23.13
C GLY A 564 11.08 20.47 -22.17
N GLU A 565 12.24 19.97 -22.63
CA GLU A 565 13.49 20.06 -21.91
C GLU A 565 14.70 19.96 -22.83
N VAL A 566 15.82 20.49 -22.34
CA VAL A 566 17.11 20.47 -23.03
C VAL A 566 18.15 20.00 -22.02
N ARG A 567 18.75 18.83 -22.27
CA ARG A 567 19.65 18.12 -21.34
C ARG A 567 20.99 17.73 -21.97
N GLY A 568 21.16 17.85 -23.28
CA GLY A 568 22.26 17.20 -23.98
C GLY A 568 22.67 17.85 -25.32
N PRO A 569 23.16 17.05 -26.28
CA PRO A 569 23.73 17.53 -27.54
C PRO A 569 22.78 18.39 -28.39
N GLU A 570 21.47 18.28 -28.19
CA GLU A 570 20.44 19.05 -28.89
C GLU A 570 20.54 20.55 -28.65
N VAL A 571 21.20 21.00 -27.57
CA VAL A 571 21.51 22.42 -27.30
C VAL A 571 22.15 23.09 -28.51
N LYS A 572 23.11 22.44 -29.16
CA LYS A 572 23.83 23.04 -30.29
C LYS A 572 22.88 23.31 -31.45
N VAL A 573 22.06 22.33 -31.80
CA VAL A 573 21.09 22.44 -32.90
C VAL A 573 20.01 23.48 -32.57
N LEU A 574 19.66 23.63 -31.28
CA LEU A 574 18.74 24.67 -30.81
C LEU A 574 19.31 26.07 -31.05
N TYR A 575 20.57 26.32 -30.68
CA TYR A 575 21.21 27.61 -30.94
C TYR A 575 21.39 27.90 -32.43
N GLU A 576 21.67 26.88 -33.23
CA GLU A 576 21.67 27.01 -34.70
C GLU A 576 20.29 27.43 -35.22
N ALA A 577 19.20 26.84 -34.72
CA ALA A 577 17.83 27.23 -35.07
C ALA A 577 17.52 28.69 -34.71
N MET A 578 17.98 29.17 -33.55
CA MET A 578 17.83 30.57 -33.13
C MET A 578 18.64 31.53 -34.02
N GLN A 579 19.82 31.12 -34.49
CA GLN A 579 20.74 31.96 -35.25
C GLN A 579 20.29 32.18 -36.70
N VAL A 580 19.72 31.16 -37.36
CA VAL A 580 19.40 31.23 -38.80
C VAL A 580 18.18 32.11 -39.09
N GLY A 581 17.45 32.59 -38.07
CA GLY A 581 16.32 33.50 -38.25
C GLY A 581 15.19 32.96 -39.13
N THR A 582 15.23 31.67 -39.48
CA THR A 582 14.22 30.98 -40.29
C THR A 582 12.91 30.86 -39.52
N ALA A 583 12.96 31.02 -38.20
CA ALA A 583 11.80 31.23 -37.37
C ALA A 583 11.57 32.73 -37.21
N GLY A 584 10.77 33.34 -38.08
CA GLY A 584 9.98 34.51 -37.71
C GLY A 584 8.90 34.14 -36.66
N ASN A 585 9.28 33.31 -35.68
CA ASN A 585 8.48 32.62 -34.69
C ASN A 585 9.38 32.32 -33.47
N SER A 586 8.83 32.37 -32.27
CA SER A 586 9.56 32.16 -31.00
C SER A 586 10.16 30.76 -30.87
N VAL A 587 11.26 30.67 -30.09
CA VAL A 587 11.80 29.41 -29.55
C VAL A 587 11.66 29.45 -28.03
N ILE A 588 10.98 28.47 -27.44
CA ILE A 588 10.71 28.42 -25.99
C ILE A 588 11.24 27.13 -25.38
#